data_AF-W9JE58-F1
#
_entry.id   AF-W9JE58-F1
#
_cell.length_a   1.000
_cell.length_b   1.000
_cell.length_c   1.000
_cell.angle_alpha   90.00
_cell.angle_beta   90.00
_cell.angle_gamma   90.00
#
_symmetry.space_group_name_H-M   'P 1'
#
loop_
_entity.id
_entity.type
_entity.pdbx_description
1 polymer ?
#
loop_
_entity_poly.entity_id
_entity_poly.type
_entity_poly.pdbx_seq_one_letter_code
_entity_poly.pdbx_strand_id
1 'polypeptide(L)'
;MVKLAVAGFGEAAREVVKAILAEGHHEITVLSRKDAPSNLLPDLKWTKVNYEDKKQLAKALKGMHTVLSFIVTHLDIGCVAQINLIDTCVEVGVKRFSPSEWAMIDLNGSQFYANKIQIRRYLENLNKPKKVLEYSMFFPGVFMNYLAPPEKMGADLSYIKPFIDFEYCRAILPEQTDITVSFSTIQDLGRVVAKALDYESEWPVLGGIAASKTSISDLLQLGERIRGKPFSIERIKQSDLEADKFTTSWAPEFNHPTIAVDTRKAVSKRYLRFAMLGLAKGAWDIPDVWNQLLPEVEFTKLEDFLQATWDKADHKSRVTGSVRRIHLEDTILLDRIRFDSHLHWSIWNPHLPVGLYEPIQPFTRPRSNLSSSARNTEFLKKTPNINEYSWASNHEQSPAGAAFYISQLECLDSQGLHANWVSGSLLQGLIANLPIKKNEEYSSTGKWHEYTYYYKEMRGQRVVTTPSADEFFKVYTTPGMGTIRGLYG
;
A
#
# COMPACT_ATOMS: atom_id res chain seq x y z
N MET A 1 -3.72 -2.06 38.06
CA MET A 1 -4.92 -1.85 37.21
C MET A 1 -5.04 -0.38 36.83
N VAL A 2 -5.06 -0.09 35.53
CA VAL A 2 -5.18 1.26 34.95
C VAL A 2 -6.49 1.33 34.16
N LYS A 3 -7.25 2.41 34.32
CA LYS A 3 -8.37 2.75 33.44
C LYS A 3 -7.85 3.67 32.35
N LEU A 4 -7.92 3.24 31.09
CA LEU A 4 -7.40 4.01 29.96
C LEU A 4 -8.47 4.33 28.92
N ALA A 5 -8.33 5.53 28.33
CA ALA A 5 -9.05 5.90 27.13
C ALA A 5 -8.13 5.85 25.90
N VAL A 6 -8.63 5.31 24.79
CA VAL A 6 -7.92 5.25 23.51
C VAL A 6 -8.68 6.12 22.50
N ALA A 7 -8.13 7.28 22.17
CA ALA A 7 -8.77 8.25 21.27
C ALA A 7 -8.42 7.96 19.81
N GLY A 8 -9.37 7.40 19.06
CA GLY A 8 -9.16 6.93 17.69
C GLY A 8 -8.79 5.45 17.64
N PHE A 9 -9.31 4.73 16.65
CA PHE A 9 -9.21 3.26 16.57
C PHE A 9 -8.83 2.77 15.17
N GLY A 10 -7.63 3.18 14.74
CA GLY A 10 -6.99 2.74 13.50
C GLY A 10 -6.08 1.52 13.71
N GLU A 11 -5.22 1.25 12.73
CA GLU A 11 -4.36 0.05 12.66
C GLU A 11 -3.41 -0.05 13.86
N ALA A 12 -2.64 1.01 14.14
CA ALA A 12 -1.76 1.07 15.31
C ALA A 12 -2.51 0.94 16.65
N ALA A 13 -3.68 1.57 16.76
CA ALA A 13 -4.50 1.49 17.97
C ALA A 13 -4.98 0.06 18.23
N ARG A 14 -5.34 -0.70 17.18
CA ARG A 14 -5.80 -2.10 17.30
C ARG A 14 -4.71 -3.00 17.87
N GLU A 15 -3.50 -2.90 17.33
CA GLU A 15 -2.36 -3.72 17.81
C GLU A 15 -1.98 -3.36 19.26
N VAL A 16 -1.97 -2.06 19.60
CA VAL A 16 -1.71 -1.61 20.98
C VAL A 16 -2.81 -2.10 21.93
N VAL A 17 -4.09 -1.95 21.57
CA VAL A 17 -5.21 -2.42 22.40
C VAL A 17 -5.18 -3.93 22.57
N LYS A 18 -4.85 -4.70 21.52
CA LYS A 18 -4.70 -6.15 21.60
C LYS A 18 -3.63 -6.55 22.61
N ALA A 19 -2.47 -5.87 22.61
CA ALA A 19 -1.41 -6.13 23.57
C ALA A 19 -1.83 -5.79 25.01
N ILE A 20 -2.50 -4.65 25.22
CA ILE A 20 -2.99 -4.25 26.55
C ILE A 20 -4.04 -5.22 27.08
N LEU A 21 -4.97 -5.69 26.23
CA LEU A 21 -5.97 -6.69 26.63
C LEU A 21 -5.33 -8.03 27.01
N ALA A 22 -4.25 -8.42 26.34
CA ALA A 22 -3.53 -9.66 26.65
C ALA A 22 -2.88 -9.66 28.05
N GLU A 23 -2.55 -8.49 28.61
CA GLU A 23 -2.08 -8.36 30.00
C GLU A 23 -3.20 -8.64 31.03
N GLY A 24 -4.47 -8.55 30.63
CA GLY A 24 -5.62 -9.04 31.39
C GLY A 24 -6.02 -8.25 32.64
N HIS A 25 -5.40 -7.09 32.92
CA HIS A 25 -5.61 -6.38 34.18
C HIS A 25 -5.77 -4.84 34.04
N HIS A 26 -6.02 -4.36 32.82
CA HIS A 26 -6.39 -2.97 32.54
C HIS A 26 -7.81 -2.87 31.97
N GLU A 27 -8.48 -1.73 32.20
CA GLU A 27 -9.77 -1.44 31.60
C GLU A 27 -9.61 -0.44 30.45
N ILE A 28 -10.06 -0.80 29.24
CA ILE A 28 -9.89 0.03 28.04
C ILE A 28 -11.24 0.56 27.55
N THR A 29 -11.32 1.87 27.33
CA THR A 29 -12.43 2.53 26.62
C THR A 29 -11.95 3.23 25.36
N VAL A 30 -12.44 2.81 24.20
CA VAL A 30 -12.17 3.51 22.93
C VAL A 30 -13.09 4.71 22.81
N LEU A 31 -12.52 5.87 22.51
CA LEU A 31 -13.24 7.08 22.12
C LEU A 31 -13.19 7.21 20.60
N SER A 32 -14.36 7.35 19.97
CA SER A 32 -14.45 7.43 18.51
C SER A 32 -15.58 8.34 18.06
N ARG A 33 -15.42 8.96 16.88
CA ARG A 33 -16.53 9.66 16.21
C ARG A 33 -17.55 8.68 15.61
N LYS A 34 -17.14 7.43 15.38
CA LYS A 34 -17.96 6.37 14.77
C LYS A 34 -18.67 5.56 15.84
N ASP A 35 -19.77 4.92 15.45
CA ASP A 35 -20.42 3.90 16.25
C ASP A 35 -19.49 2.70 16.46
N ALA A 36 -19.76 1.92 17.52
CA ALA A 36 -18.98 0.73 17.83
C ALA A 36 -19.07 -0.28 16.67
N PRO A 37 -17.95 -0.95 16.30
CA PRO A 37 -18.00 -2.03 15.34
C PRO A 37 -18.83 -3.19 15.88
N SER A 38 -19.50 -3.93 14.99
CA SER A 38 -20.36 -5.08 15.37
C SER A 38 -19.57 -6.22 16.01
N ASN A 39 -18.29 -6.34 15.71
CA ASN A 39 -17.36 -7.34 16.23
C ASN A 39 -16.41 -6.76 17.30
N LEU A 40 -16.94 -5.91 18.19
CA LEU A 40 -16.17 -5.36 19.31
C LEU A 40 -15.64 -6.49 20.20
N LEU A 41 -14.38 -6.40 20.63
CA LEU A 41 -13.80 -7.36 21.56
C LEU A 41 -14.54 -7.32 22.91
N PRO A 42 -14.82 -8.46 23.56
CA PRO A 42 -15.66 -8.51 24.77
C PRO A 42 -15.24 -7.55 25.90
N ASP A 43 -13.94 -7.42 26.14
CA ASP A 43 -13.38 -6.60 27.22
C ASP A 43 -13.06 -5.15 26.80
N LEU A 44 -13.42 -4.77 25.59
CA LEU A 44 -13.18 -3.43 25.04
C LEU A 44 -14.46 -2.59 25.13
N LYS A 45 -14.42 -1.51 25.93
CA LYS A 45 -15.53 -0.55 25.99
C LYS A 45 -15.44 0.43 24.83
N TRP A 46 -16.58 0.96 24.39
CA TRP A 46 -16.65 1.96 23.33
C TRP A 46 -17.51 3.15 23.76
N THR A 47 -17.06 4.36 23.47
CA THR A 47 -17.83 5.59 23.68
C THR A 47 -17.73 6.46 22.44
N LYS A 48 -18.89 6.76 21.86
CA LYS A 48 -18.99 7.72 20.76
C LYS A 48 -18.84 9.14 21.32
N VAL A 49 -17.91 9.91 20.76
CA VAL A 49 -17.64 11.29 21.18
C VAL A 49 -17.47 12.21 19.98
N ASN A 50 -17.83 13.48 20.16
CA ASN A 50 -17.32 14.56 19.34
C ASN A 50 -16.10 15.19 20.03
N TYR A 51 -14.93 15.18 19.37
CA TYR A 51 -13.70 15.77 19.91
C TYR A 51 -13.73 17.31 20.00
N GLU A 52 -14.72 17.95 19.38
CA GLU A 52 -14.96 19.39 19.52
C GLU A 52 -15.86 19.74 20.72
N ASP A 53 -16.55 18.75 21.31
CA ASP A 53 -17.41 18.93 22.46
C ASP A 53 -16.65 18.60 23.76
N LYS A 54 -16.06 19.63 24.37
CA LYS A 54 -15.31 19.49 25.64
C LYS A 54 -16.15 18.90 26.78
N LYS A 55 -17.48 19.11 26.81
CA LYS A 55 -18.34 18.54 27.86
C LYS A 55 -18.49 17.03 27.69
N GLN A 56 -18.65 16.56 26.45
CA GLN A 56 -18.66 15.12 26.16
C GLN A 56 -17.30 14.48 26.47
N LEU A 57 -16.20 15.13 26.09
CA LEU A 57 -14.86 14.66 26.42
C LEU A 57 -14.67 14.58 27.94
N ALA A 58 -15.06 15.61 28.70
CA ALA A 58 -14.90 15.62 30.15
C ALA A 58 -15.68 14.49 30.81
N LYS A 59 -16.91 14.23 30.34
CA LYS A 59 -17.72 13.09 30.80
C LYS A 59 -17.05 11.75 30.49
N ALA A 60 -16.49 11.58 29.29
CA ALA A 60 -15.87 10.32 28.85
C ALA A 60 -14.51 10.05 29.53
N LEU A 61 -13.75 11.11 29.87
CA LEU A 61 -12.41 11.02 30.43
C LEU A 61 -12.38 11.02 31.96
N LYS A 62 -13.48 11.39 32.62
CA LYS A 62 -13.56 11.43 34.08
C LYS A 62 -13.20 10.07 34.69
N GLY A 63 -12.19 10.06 35.55
CA GLY A 63 -11.71 8.85 36.23
C GLY A 63 -10.79 7.95 35.38
N MET A 64 -10.43 8.38 34.16
CA MET A 64 -9.38 7.74 33.38
C MET A 64 -8.01 8.14 33.94
N HIS A 65 -7.12 7.17 34.07
CA HIS A 65 -5.75 7.39 34.51
C HIS A 65 -4.83 7.75 33.34
N THR A 66 -4.97 7.04 32.22
CA THR A 66 -4.14 7.22 31.02
C THR A 66 -4.99 7.48 29.80
N VAL A 67 -4.52 8.35 28.89
CA VAL A 67 -5.16 8.56 27.58
C VAL A 67 -4.12 8.39 26.48
N LEU A 68 -4.41 7.50 25.53
CA LEU A 68 -3.57 7.24 24.35
C LEU A 68 -4.26 7.80 23.10
N SER A 69 -3.65 8.79 22.45
CA SER A 69 -4.19 9.43 21.25
C SER A 69 -3.67 8.74 19.99
N PHE A 70 -4.58 8.24 19.16
CA PHE A 70 -4.35 7.75 17.79
C PHE A 70 -5.16 8.57 16.77
N ILE A 71 -5.50 9.82 17.11
CA ILE A 71 -6.15 10.75 16.19
C ILE A 71 -5.25 10.93 14.96
N VAL A 72 -5.82 10.82 13.77
CA VAL A 72 -5.11 10.99 12.51
C VAL A 72 -4.76 12.46 12.34
N THR A 73 -3.54 12.84 12.72
CA THR A 73 -3.14 14.24 12.91
C THR A 73 -3.24 15.08 11.64
N HIS A 74 -2.95 14.53 10.46
CA HIS A 74 -3.03 15.27 9.20
C HIS A 74 -4.47 15.60 8.76
N LEU A 75 -5.48 15.00 9.39
CA LEU A 75 -6.90 15.31 9.18
C LEU A 75 -7.49 16.20 10.28
N ASP A 76 -6.73 16.49 11.34
CA ASP A 76 -7.13 17.35 12.45
C ASP A 76 -6.73 18.80 12.15
N ILE A 77 -7.49 19.47 11.28
CA ILE A 77 -7.20 20.84 10.84
C ILE A 77 -7.15 21.77 12.06
N GLY A 78 -6.04 22.48 12.23
CA GLY A 78 -5.82 23.37 13.39
C GLY A 78 -5.51 22.65 14.71
N CYS A 79 -5.35 21.32 14.69
CA CYS A 79 -5.13 20.48 15.87
C CYS A 79 -6.26 20.53 16.91
N VAL A 80 -7.47 20.90 16.51
CA VAL A 80 -8.59 21.18 17.42
C VAL A 80 -8.93 19.96 18.26
N ALA A 81 -9.06 18.78 17.64
CA ALA A 81 -9.47 17.57 18.34
C ALA A 81 -8.45 17.16 19.41
N GLN A 82 -7.16 17.19 19.07
CA GLN A 82 -6.11 16.76 19.99
C GLN A 82 -5.80 17.82 21.07
N ILE A 83 -5.87 19.12 20.77
CA ILE A 83 -5.78 20.18 21.79
C ILE A 83 -6.92 20.06 22.79
N ASN A 84 -8.17 19.92 22.31
CA ASN A 84 -9.32 19.74 23.20
C ASN A 84 -9.18 18.49 24.07
N LEU A 85 -8.67 17.40 23.51
CA LEU A 85 -8.40 16.17 24.26
C LEU A 85 -7.37 16.43 25.37
N ILE A 86 -6.26 17.12 25.07
CA ILE A 86 -5.21 17.46 26.05
C ILE A 86 -5.75 18.38 27.15
N ASP A 87 -6.41 19.49 26.78
CA ASP A 87 -7.05 20.42 27.71
C ASP A 87 -7.98 19.70 28.68
N THR A 88 -8.82 18.82 28.14
CA THR A 88 -9.80 18.08 28.93
C THR A 88 -9.12 17.06 29.85
N CYS A 89 -8.03 16.42 29.41
CA CYS A 89 -7.23 15.54 30.27
C CYS A 89 -6.73 16.29 31.50
N VAL A 90 -6.21 17.51 31.32
CA VAL A 90 -5.77 18.37 32.43
C VAL A 90 -6.94 18.75 33.33
N GLU A 91 -8.06 19.19 32.75
CA GLU A 91 -9.26 19.61 33.48
C GLU A 91 -9.79 18.51 34.42
N VAL A 92 -9.88 17.27 33.93
CA VAL A 92 -10.46 16.14 34.70
C VAL A 92 -9.43 15.34 35.50
N GLY A 93 -8.16 15.74 35.48
CA GLY A 93 -7.10 15.13 36.28
C GLY A 93 -6.60 13.78 35.75
N VAL A 94 -6.56 13.58 34.43
CA VAL A 94 -5.86 12.44 33.81
C VAL A 94 -4.37 12.54 34.17
N LYS A 95 -3.79 11.44 34.64
CA LYS A 95 -2.38 11.41 35.07
C LYS A 95 -1.43 11.40 33.87
N ARG A 96 -1.65 10.48 32.93
CA ARG A 96 -0.73 10.20 31.81
C ARG A 96 -1.38 10.39 30.44
N PHE A 97 -0.65 10.96 29.51
CA PHE A 97 -1.08 11.15 28.13
C PHE A 97 -0.04 10.69 27.12
N SER A 98 -0.47 10.10 26.01
CA SER A 98 0.37 9.92 24.82
C SER A 98 -0.27 10.67 23.64
N PRO A 99 0.40 11.67 23.04
CA PRO A 99 -0.06 12.25 21.79
C PRO A 99 0.03 11.23 20.63
N SER A 100 -0.61 11.56 19.51
CA SER A 100 -0.55 10.79 18.27
C SER A 100 0.79 10.97 17.55
N GLU A 101 1.84 10.37 18.11
CA GLU A 101 3.23 10.47 17.66
C GLU A 101 3.69 9.26 16.84
N TRP A 102 3.65 8.04 17.39
CA TRP A 102 3.75 6.71 16.73
C TRP A 102 4.62 6.57 15.45
N ALA A 103 5.66 7.38 15.30
CA ALA A 103 6.44 7.48 14.06
C ALA A 103 7.92 7.76 14.37
N MET A 104 8.40 8.97 14.06
CA MET A 104 9.83 9.30 14.04
C MET A 104 10.15 10.53 14.91
N ILE A 105 11.43 10.66 15.30
CA ILE A 105 11.84 11.70 16.25
C ILE A 105 11.94 13.08 15.59
N ASP A 106 12.53 13.19 14.40
CA ASP A 106 12.63 14.45 13.66
C ASP A 106 11.55 14.56 12.59
N LEU A 107 10.73 15.61 12.68
CA LEU A 107 9.63 15.90 11.75
C LEU A 107 9.94 17.09 10.81
N ASN A 108 11.14 17.66 10.89
CA ASN A 108 11.50 18.90 10.20
C ASN A 108 11.51 18.73 8.67
N GLY A 109 10.66 19.52 8.00
CA GLY A 109 10.56 19.56 6.53
C GLY A 109 9.30 18.91 5.97
N SER A 110 8.40 18.42 6.82
CA SER A 110 7.13 17.80 6.42
C SER A 110 5.92 18.64 6.75
N GLN A 111 5.25 19.19 5.74
CA GLN A 111 3.90 19.72 5.95
C GLN A 111 2.91 18.61 6.39
N PHE A 112 3.19 17.35 6.07
CA PHE A 112 2.35 16.21 6.47
C PHE A 112 2.33 16.00 8.00
N TYR A 113 3.40 16.41 8.70
CA TYR A 113 3.51 16.31 10.16
C TYR A 113 3.53 17.67 10.89
N ALA A 114 3.13 18.76 10.22
CA ALA A 114 3.04 20.08 10.84
C ALA A 114 2.19 20.06 12.12
N ASN A 115 1.08 19.32 12.10
CA ASN A 115 0.19 19.19 13.25
C ASN A 115 0.84 18.46 14.44
N LYS A 116 1.73 17.49 14.20
CA LYS A 116 2.49 16.83 15.28
C LYS A 116 3.45 17.83 15.92
N ILE A 117 4.20 18.60 15.12
CA ILE A 117 5.10 19.65 15.62
C ILE A 117 4.34 20.67 16.48
N GLN A 118 3.13 21.06 16.05
CA GLN A 118 2.28 21.97 16.83
C GLN A 118 1.87 21.36 18.17
N ILE A 119 1.48 20.08 18.20
CA ILE A 119 1.11 19.37 19.44
C ILE A 119 2.30 19.19 20.38
N ARG A 120 3.51 18.90 19.88
CA ARG A 120 4.73 18.84 20.71
C ARG A 120 4.98 20.16 21.43
N ARG A 121 4.98 21.27 20.68
CA ARG A 121 5.12 22.63 21.24
C ARG A 121 4.02 22.96 22.23
N TYR A 122 2.80 22.53 21.95
CA TYR A 122 1.67 22.75 22.83
C TYR A 122 1.85 22.04 24.19
N LEU A 123 2.23 20.75 24.18
CA LEU A 123 2.52 19.98 25.41
C LEU A 123 3.71 20.55 26.20
N GLU A 124 4.78 20.94 25.50
CA GLU A 124 5.95 21.60 26.12
C GLU A 124 5.54 22.91 26.82
N ASN A 125 4.78 23.76 26.13
CA ASN A 125 4.30 25.03 26.69
C ASN A 125 3.31 24.82 27.84
N LEU A 126 2.44 23.82 27.75
CA LEU A 126 1.46 23.46 28.78
C LEU A 126 2.15 23.16 30.12
N ASN A 127 3.26 22.42 30.08
CA ASN A 127 4.01 22.04 31.28
C ASN A 127 5.07 23.07 31.72
N LYS A 128 5.35 24.10 30.93
CA LYS A 128 6.43 25.07 31.20
C LYS A 128 6.25 25.86 32.51
N PRO A 129 5.06 26.39 32.86
CA PRO A 129 4.88 27.10 34.13
C PRO A 129 4.88 26.16 35.33
N LYS A 130 4.28 24.98 35.15
CA LYS A 130 4.18 23.90 36.12
C LYS A 130 3.82 22.64 35.34
N LYS A 131 4.41 21.50 35.73
CA LYS A 131 4.02 20.22 35.17
C LYS A 131 2.59 19.86 35.64
N VAL A 132 1.66 19.87 34.68
CA VAL A 132 0.24 19.59 34.89
C VAL A 132 -0.20 18.26 34.26
N LEU A 133 0.58 17.73 33.32
CA LEU A 133 0.30 16.48 32.63
C LEU A 133 1.59 15.69 32.42
N GLU A 134 1.64 14.44 32.87
CA GLU A 134 2.72 13.53 32.49
C GLU A 134 2.45 13.00 31.08
N TYR A 135 3.44 13.05 30.18
CA TYR A 135 3.26 12.53 28.84
C TYR A 135 4.51 11.89 28.27
N SER A 136 4.31 10.92 27.37
CA SER A 136 5.36 10.27 26.58
C SER A 136 5.00 10.29 25.10
N MET A 137 5.95 10.71 24.27
CA MET A 137 5.88 10.55 22.83
C MET A 137 6.54 9.24 22.43
N PHE A 138 5.75 8.25 22.02
CA PHE A 138 6.28 6.94 21.62
C PHE A 138 6.79 6.95 20.18
N PHE A 139 8.08 6.63 19.99
CA PHE A 139 8.75 6.58 18.70
C PHE A 139 9.20 5.15 18.38
N PRO A 140 8.45 4.38 17.56
CA PRO A 140 8.79 2.99 17.24
C PRO A 140 9.87 2.81 16.16
N GLY A 141 10.32 3.90 15.52
CA GLY A 141 11.17 3.81 14.34
C GLY A 141 10.38 3.40 13.10
N VAL A 142 10.98 2.62 12.21
CA VAL A 142 10.30 2.03 11.04
C VAL A 142 9.72 0.68 11.43
N PHE A 143 8.44 0.44 11.12
CA PHE A 143 7.88 -0.89 11.34
C PHE A 143 8.53 -1.93 10.43
N MET A 144 9.12 -2.97 11.01
CA MET A 144 9.68 -4.12 10.28
C MET A 144 8.64 -4.78 9.38
N ASN A 145 7.36 -4.72 9.79
CA ASN A 145 6.21 -5.19 9.03
C ASN A 145 6.19 -4.64 7.59
N TYR A 146 6.67 -3.40 7.35
CA TYR A 146 6.73 -2.82 6.00
C TYR A 146 7.82 -3.42 5.10
N LEU A 147 8.71 -4.24 5.64
CA LEU A 147 9.70 -5.02 4.88
C LEU A 147 9.20 -6.41 4.48
N ALA A 148 7.98 -6.77 4.88
CA ALA A 148 7.32 -8.02 4.52
C ALA A 148 6.45 -7.85 3.25
N PRO A 149 6.15 -8.95 2.52
CA PRO A 149 5.14 -8.89 1.46
C PRO A 149 3.74 -8.66 2.06
N PRO A 150 2.78 -8.10 1.31
CA PRO A 150 1.47 -7.69 1.82
C PRO A 150 0.76 -8.72 2.70
N GLU A 151 0.79 -9.99 2.30
CA GLU A 151 0.15 -11.11 2.99
C GLU A 151 0.79 -11.50 4.33
N LYS A 152 2.00 -10.99 4.62
CA LYS A 152 2.75 -11.25 5.86
C LYS A 152 2.96 -10.01 6.74
N MET A 153 2.51 -8.82 6.32
CA MET A 153 2.68 -7.60 7.13
C MET A 153 1.82 -7.58 8.40
N GLY A 154 0.71 -8.35 8.40
CA GLY A 154 -0.35 -8.30 9.40
C GLY A 154 -1.68 -7.89 8.74
N ALA A 155 -2.78 -8.57 9.09
CA ALA A 155 -4.05 -8.49 8.36
C ALA A 155 -4.66 -7.08 8.24
N ASP A 156 -4.35 -6.20 9.20
CA ASP A 156 -4.93 -4.87 9.31
C ASP A 156 -3.95 -3.73 9.05
N LEU A 157 -2.71 -4.01 8.60
CA LEU A 157 -1.72 -2.96 8.33
C LEU A 157 -1.77 -2.51 6.87
N SER A 158 -1.96 -1.21 6.66
CA SER A 158 -1.90 -0.58 5.35
C SER A 158 -0.53 -0.74 4.72
N TYR A 159 -0.54 -1.00 3.41
CA TYR A 159 0.68 -1.15 2.64
C TYR A 159 1.33 0.21 2.41
N ILE A 160 2.38 0.49 3.17
CA ILE A 160 3.21 1.69 3.06
C ILE A 160 4.66 1.23 2.93
N LYS A 161 5.22 1.28 1.72
CA LYS A 161 6.66 1.07 1.50
C LYS A 161 7.37 2.43 1.57
N PRO A 162 8.30 2.68 2.51
CA PRO A 162 8.86 4.02 2.66
C PRO A 162 9.93 4.32 1.61
N PHE A 163 11.07 3.61 1.65
CA PHE A 163 12.24 3.87 0.79
C PHE A 163 12.95 2.57 0.34
N ILE A 164 12.60 1.42 0.91
CA ILE A 164 13.08 0.10 0.50
C ILE A 164 11.89 -0.81 0.22
N ASP A 165 12.00 -1.54 -0.89
CA ASP A 165 11.06 -2.54 -1.33
C ASP A 165 11.77 -3.91 -1.32
N PHE A 166 11.64 -4.62 -0.20
CA PHE A 166 12.28 -5.93 0.03
C PHE A 166 11.75 -7.03 -0.89
N GLU A 167 10.51 -6.90 -1.36
CA GLU A 167 9.86 -7.87 -2.24
C GLU A 167 10.54 -7.92 -3.60
N TYR A 168 10.74 -6.74 -4.19
CA TYR A 168 11.36 -6.58 -5.50
C TYR A 168 12.88 -6.38 -5.41
N CYS A 169 13.44 -6.32 -4.20
CA CYS A 169 14.85 -6.00 -3.92
C CYS A 169 15.27 -4.72 -4.64
N ARG A 170 14.59 -3.62 -4.33
CA ARG A 170 14.90 -2.29 -4.87
C ARG A 170 14.75 -1.22 -3.79
N ALA A 171 15.47 -0.13 -3.93
CA ALA A 171 15.43 0.98 -2.97
C ALA A 171 15.58 2.33 -3.70
N ILE A 172 14.95 3.36 -3.14
CA ILE A 172 15.17 4.76 -3.51
C ILE A 172 15.73 5.43 -2.26
N LEU A 173 16.99 5.86 -2.34
CA LEU A 173 17.74 6.37 -1.20
C LEU A 173 18.31 7.74 -1.51
N PRO A 174 18.56 8.58 -0.49
CA PRO A 174 19.45 9.72 -0.66
C PRO A 174 20.85 9.25 -1.09
N GLU A 175 21.62 10.16 -1.68
CA GLU A 175 23.01 9.91 -2.07
C GLU A 175 23.89 9.50 -0.88
N GLN A 176 23.59 10.02 0.32
CA GLN A 176 24.21 9.63 1.58
C GLN A 176 24.04 8.13 1.85
N THR A 177 25.14 7.48 2.23
CA THR A 177 25.24 6.02 2.37
C THR A 177 25.26 5.53 3.82
N ASP A 178 25.80 6.32 4.74
CA ASP A 178 25.91 5.96 6.16
C ASP A 178 24.73 6.55 6.95
N ILE A 179 23.61 5.84 6.94
CA ILE A 179 22.38 6.25 7.62
C ILE A 179 21.95 5.13 8.55
N THR A 180 21.83 5.46 9.83
CA THR A 180 21.34 4.54 10.85
C THR A 180 19.81 4.64 10.97
N VAL A 181 19.16 3.48 11.06
CA VAL A 181 17.71 3.37 11.22
C VAL A 181 17.38 2.39 12.33
N SER A 182 16.41 2.77 13.15
CA SER A 182 15.81 1.92 14.17
C SER A 182 14.54 1.27 13.63
N PHE A 183 14.41 -0.01 13.89
CA PHE A 183 13.32 -0.86 13.48
C PHE A 183 12.66 -1.49 14.70
N SER A 184 11.33 -1.58 14.68
CA SER A 184 10.52 -2.34 15.64
C SER A 184 9.36 -2.96 14.89
N THR A 185 8.75 -4.05 15.36
CA THR A 185 7.44 -4.46 14.84
C THR A 185 6.33 -3.61 15.43
N ILE A 186 5.16 -3.57 14.79
CA ILE A 186 3.97 -2.97 15.40
C ILE A 186 3.54 -3.72 16.68
N GLN A 187 3.88 -5.01 16.77
CA GLN A 187 3.70 -5.81 17.99
C GLN A 187 4.66 -5.42 19.11
N ASP A 188 5.92 -5.07 18.80
CA ASP A 188 6.87 -4.52 19.78
C ASP A 188 6.32 -3.21 20.37
N LEU A 189 5.78 -2.32 19.52
CA LEU A 189 5.09 -1.11 19.99
C LEU A 189 3.95 -1.46 20.96
N GLY A 190 3.11 -2.43 20.62
CA GLY A 190 2.01 -2.88 21.48
C GLY A 190 2.51 -3.39 22.84
N ARG A 191 3.53 -4.25 22.85
CA ARG A 191 4.13 -4.79 24.08
C ARG A 191 4.71 -3.69 24.96
N VAL A 192 5.49 -2.76 24.38
CA VAL A 192 6.08 -1.64 25.13
C VAL A 192 5.00 -0.75 25.72
N VAL A 193 3.98 -0.36 24.93
CA VAL A 193 2.90 0.50 25.45
C VAL A 193 2.13 -0.19 26.56
N ALA A 194 1.87 -1.50 26.44
CA ALA A 194 1.21 -2.27 27.49
C ALA A 194 2.03 -2.26 28.79
N LYS A 195 3.32 -2.59 28.75
CA LYS A 195 4.21 -2.56 29.92
C LYS A 195 4.43 -1.15 30.48
N ALA A 196 4.48 -0.13 29.61
CA ALA A 196 4.59 1.26 30.05
C ALA A 196 3.40 1.70 30.92
N LEU A 197 2.21 1.11 30.78
CA LEU A 197 1.07 1.42 31.65
C LEU A 197 1.33 1.08 33.12
N ASP A 198 2.09 0.01 33.37
CA ASP A 198 2.46 -0.44 34.72
C ASP A 198 3.78 0.18 35.23
N TYR A 199 4.50 0.90 34.37
CA TYR A 199 5.73 1.56 34.77
C TYR A 199 5.47 2.54 35.92
N GLU A 200 6.10 2.31 37.07
CA GLU A 200 5.77 3.00 38.32
C GLU A 200 6.27 4.45 38.34
N SER A 201 7.41 4.70 37.69
CA SER A 201 8.04 6.01 37.62
C SER A 201 7.43 6.89 36.53
N GLU A 202 7.82 8.16 36.52
CA GLU A 202 7.40 9.10 35.50
C GLU A 202 7.77 8.61 34.09
N TRP A 203 6.82 8.70 33.17
CA TRP A 203 7.05 8.44 31.76
C TRP A 203 8.07 9.42 31.16
N PRO A 204 9.08 8.93 30.41
CA PRO A 204 9.97 9.80 29.68
C PRO A 204 9.19 10.58 28.61
N VAL A 205 9.48 11.88 28.47
CA VAL A 205 8.89 12.71 27.40
C VAL A 205 9.21 12.16 26.01
N LEU A 206 10.46 11.71 25.81
CA LEU A 206 10.92 11.04 24.61
C LEU A 206 10.90 9.53 24.85
N GLY A 207 9.84 8.87 24.40
CA GLY A 207 9.62 7.44 24.53
C GLY A 207 10.11 6.64 23.33
N GLY A 208 11.43 6.65 23.07
CA GLY A 208 12.01 5.92 21.95
C GLY A 208 11.96 4.39 22.14
N ILE A 209 11.70 3.67 21.05
CA ILE A 209 11.68 2.21 20.98
C ILE A 209 12.49 1.78 19.77
N ALA A 210 13.53 0.98 20.00
CA ALA A 210 14.39 0.46 18.96
C ALA A 210 14.63 -1.03 19.18
N ALA A 211 13.79 -1.91 18.63
CA ALA A 211 13.98 -3.36 18.73
C ALA A 211 15.26 -3.83 18.02
N SER A 212 15.64 -3.15 16.94
CA SER A 212 16.91 -3.33 16.24
C SER A 212 17.37 -2.02 15.65
N LYS A 213 18.68 -1.77 15.64
CA LYS A 213 19.30 -0.57 15.07
C LYS A 213 20.40 -1.00 14.12
N THR A 214 20.35 -0.53 12.87
CA THR A 214 21.26 -0.96 11.80
C THR A 214 21.48 0.17 10.80
N SER A 215 22.61 0.13 10.09
CA SER A 215 22.80 1.01 8.93
C SER A 215 21.93 0.54 7.75
N ILE A 216 21.57 1.46 6.84
CA ILE A 216 20.93 1.12 5.57
C ILE A 216 21.80 0.17 4.75
N SER A 217 23.12 0.33 4.77
CA SER A 217 24.01 -0.55 4.03
C SER A 217 23.97 -1.98 4.58
N ASP A 218 23.97 -2.16 5.90
CA ASP A 218 23.91 -3.48 6.53
C ASP A 218 22.54 -4.12 6.32
N LEU A 219 21.46 -3.34 6.37
CA LEU A 219 20.11 -3.81 6.05
C LEU A 219 20.02 -4.34 4.62
N LEU A 220 20.61 -3.62 3.65
CA LEU A 220 20.65 -4.07 2.26
C LEU A 220 21.47 -5.35 2.12
N GLN A 221 22.67 -5.43 2.70
CA GLN A 221 23.50 -6.64 2.67
C GLN A 221 22.79 -7.86 3.31
N LEU A 222 22.10 -7.65 4.44
CA LEU A 222 21.24 -8.66 5.07
C LEU A 222 20.12 -9.09 4.12
N GLY A 223 19.44 -8.13 3.49
CA GLY A 223 18.42 -8.40 2.49
C GLY A 223 18.94 -9.19 1.29
N GLU A 224 20.10 -8.84 0.74
CA GLU A 224 20.72 -9.53 -0.40
C GLU A 224 21.05 -10.98 -0.07
N ARG A 225 21.59 -11.23 1.13
CA ARG A 225 21.86 -12.57 1.65
C ARG A 225 20.59 -13.41 1.80
N ILE A 226 19.53 -12.85 2.39
CA ILE A 226 18.26 -13.56 2.61
C ILE A 226 17.53 -13.80 1.28
N ARG A 227 17.48 -12.79 0.41
CA ARG A 227 16.75 -12.84 -0.87
C ARG A 227 17.53 -13.56 -1.97
N GLY A 228 18.85 -13.71 -1.82
CA GLY A 228 19.74 -14.38 -2.76
C GLY A 228 19.98 -13.62 -4.07
N LYS A 229 19.75 -12.30 -4.07
CA LYS A 229 19.96 -11.41 -5.23
C LYS A 229 20.27 -9.97 -4.76
N PRO A 230 21.03 -9.18 -5.53
CA PRO A 230 21.37 -7.81 -5.17
C PRO A 230 20.14 -6.88 -5.18
N PHE A 231 20.22 -5.77 -4.45
CA PHE A 231 19.21 -4.72 -4.52
C PHE A 231 19.50 -3.73 -5.66
N SER A 232 18.48 -3.36 -6.43
CA SER A 232 18.55 -2.24 -7.38
C SER A 232 18.35 -0.92 -6.65
N ILE A 233 19.36 -0.05 -6.62
CA ILE A 233 19.35 1.17 -5.81
C ILE A 233 19.35 2.40 -6.71
N GLU A 234 18.32 3.23 -6.57
CA GLU A 234 18.29 4.58 -7.12
C GLU A 234 18.73 5.58 -6.05
N ARG A 235 19.77 6.38 -6.35
CA ARG A 235 20.28 7.41 -5.44
C ARG A 235 19.86 8.78 -5.91
N ILE A 236 19.28 9.57 -4.99
CA ILE A 236 18.83 10.92 -5.26
C ILE A 236 19.72 11.93 -4.54
N LYS A 237 20.21 12.93 -5.28
CA LYS A 237 21.03 14.02 -4.71
C LYS A 237 20.23 14.81 -3.69
N GLN A 238 20.90 15.18 -2.60
CA GLN A 238 20.29 15.97 -1.54
C GLN A 238 19.70 17.30 -2.06
N SER A 239 20.42 17.99 -2.95
CA SER A 239 19.94 19.25 -3.55
C SER A 239 18.66 19.08 -4.36
N ASP A 240 18.52 17.95 -5.06
CA ASP A 240 17.34 17.67 -5.89
C ASP A 240 16.15 17.27 -5.02
N LEU A 241 16.39 16.54 -3.93
CA LEU A 241 15.37 16.29 -2.90
C LEU A 241 14.87 17.60 -2.30
N GLU A 242 15.78 18.48 -1.86
CA GLU A 242 15.44 19.77 -1.26
C GLU A 242 14.66 20.66 -2.22
N ALA A 243 15.06 20.74 -3.49
CA ALA A 243 14.40 21.52 -4.52
C ALA A 243 13.12 20.89 -5.10
N ASP A 244 12.77 19.65 -4.70
CA ASP A 244 11.69 18.84 -5.30
C ASP A 244 11.87 18.65 -6.82
N LYS A 245 13.12 18.46 -7.26
CA LYS A 245 13.54 18.28 -8.66
C LYS A 245 14.07 16.87 -8.92
N PHE A 246 13.40 15.86 -8.39
CA PHE A 246 13.80 14.46 -8.55
C PHE A 246 12.77 13.65 -9.34
N THR A 247 13.27 12.65 -10.05
CA THR A 247 12.50 11.59 -10.72
C THR A 247 13.03 10.23 -10.25
N THR A 248 12.15 9.23 -10.25
CA THR A 248 12.47 7.86 -9.86
C THR A 248 11.82 6.89 -10.83
N SER A 249 12.44 5.73 -11.08
CA SER A 249 11.91 4.74 -12.03
C SER A 249 10.65 4.03 -11.50
N TRP A 250 10.45 4.07 -10.19
CA TRP A 250 9.25 3.63 -9.49
C TRP A 250 8.91 4.58 -8.35
N ALA A 251 7.71 4.46 -7.79
CA ALA A 251 7.35 5.12 -6.54
C ALA A 251 6.67 4.09 -5.64
N PRO A 252 6.95 4.09 -4.33
CA PRO A 252 6.23 3.21 -3.44
C PRO A 252 4.74 3.53 -3.45
N GLU A 253 3.92 2.50 -3.40
CA GLU A 253 2.48 2.68 -3.25
C GLU A 253 2.17 3.03 -1.79
N PHE A 254 1.52 4.18 -1.59
CA PHE A 254 0.94 4.55 -0.31
C PHE A 254 -0.56 4.20 -0.33
N ASN A 255 -0.89 2.98 0.11
CA ASN A 255 -2.26 2.49 0.13
C ASN A 255 -2.80 2.49 1.57
N HIS A 256 -3.35 3.63 1.98
CA HIS A 256 -3.97 3.79 3.31
C HIS A 256 -5.43 4.26 3.17
N PRO A 257 -6.39 3.73 3.98
CA PRO A 257 -7.82 4.07 3.89
C PRO A 257 -8.15 5.56 4.06
N THR A 258 -7.28 6.33 4.70
CA THR A 258 -7.50 7.78 4.91
C THR A 258 -7.11 8.65 3.71
N ILE A 259 -6.51 8.06 2.67
CA ILE A 259 -6.10 8.78 1.46
C ILE A 259 -6.99 8.36 0.30
N ALA A 260 -7.66 9.35 -0.30
CA ALA A 260 -8.53 9.18 -1.45
C ALA A 260 -7.74 8.62 -2.65
N VAL A 261 -8.35 7.66 -3.36
CA VAL A 261 -7.69 6.84 -4.40
C VAL A 261 -7.03 7.69 -5.49
N ASP A 262 -7.73 8.72 -5.96
CA ASP A 262 -7.31 9.68 -6.97
C ASP A 262 -6.09 10.52 -6.54
N THR A 263 -5.92 10.75 -5.24
CA THR A 263 -4.79 11.53 -4.70
C THR A 263 -3.57 10.69 -4.33
N ARG A 264 -3.70 9.35 -4.27
CA ARG A 264 -2.64 8.45 -3.75
C ARG A 264 -1.31 8.62 -4.44
N LYS A 265 -1.28 8.79 -5.76
CA LYS A 265 -0.02 8.96 -6.52
C LYS A 265 0.73 10.23 -6.09
N ALA A 266 0.01 11.35 -5.98
CA ALA A 266 0.58 12.62 -5.55
C ALA A 266 1.05 12.56 -4.08
N VAL A 267 0.25 11.96 -3.20
CA VAL A 267 0.60 11.76 -1.80
C VAL A 267 1.81 10.83 -1.66
N SER A 268 1.88 9.76 -2.46
CA SER A 268 3.01 8.81 -2.46
C SER A 268 4.32 9.50 -2.84
N LYS A 269 4.33 10.31 -3.91
CA LYS A 269 5.53 11.09 -4.30
C LYS A 269 5.97 12.03 -3.17
N ARG A 270 5.00 12.72 -2.56
CA ARG A 270 5.26 13.66 -1.46
C ARG A 270 5.79 12.95 -0.21
N TYR A 271 5.22 11.79 0.12
CA TYR A 271 5.64 10.95 1.22
C TYR A 271 7.04 10.38 1.00
N LEU A 272 7.34 9.89 -0.21
CA LEU A 272 8.66 9.40 -0.58
C LEU A 272 9.73 10.50 -0.40
N ARG A 273 9.49 11.71 -0.91
CA ARG A 273 10.40 12.86 -0.71
C ARG A 273 10.61 13.14 0.78
N PHE A 274 9.51 13.19 1.53
CA PHE A 274 9.56 13.40 2.97
C PHE A 274 10.37 12.31 3.67
N ALA A 275 10.15 11.04 3.34
CA ALA A 275 10.86 9.92 3.90
C ALA A 275 12.36 9.99 3.59
N MET A 276 12.75 10.29 2.36
CA MET A 276 14.17 10.45 2.00
C MET A 276 14.85 11.60 2.74
N LEU A 277 14.18 12.75 2.89
CA LEU A 277 14.71 13.88 3.65
C LEU A 277 14.84 13.57 5.14
N GLY A 278 13.86 12.85 5.72
CA GLY A 278 13.93 12.39 7.11
C GLY A 278 15.08 11.39 7.30
N LEU A 279 15.24 10.46 6.35
CA LEU A 279 16.32 9.47 6.35
C LEU A 279 17.69 10.16 6.36
N ALA A 280 17.93 11.12 5.45
CA ALA A 280 19.19 11.86 5.39
C ALA A 280 19.51 12.64 6.67
N LYS A 281 18.49 13.05 7.43
CA LYS A 281 18.64 13.76 8.72
C LYS A 281 18.72 12.85 9.94
N GLY A 282 18.64 11.53 9.78
CA GLY A 282 18.60 10.59 10.90
C GLY A 282 17.29 10.60 11.68
N ALA A 283 16.15 10.94 11.05
CA ALA A 283 14.85 11.01 11.73
C ALA A 283 14.37 9.69 12.34
N TRP A 284 14.88 8.55 11.85
CA TRP A 284 14.62 7.21 12.39
C TRP A 284 15.78 6.64 13.19
N ASP A 285 16.80 7.44 13.51
CA ASP A 285 17.77 7.06 14.51
C ASP A 285 17.18 7.30 15.90
N ILE A 286 16.44 6.30 16.41
CA ILE A 286 15.66 6.41 17.63
C ILE A 286 16.50 5.93 18.82
N PRO A 287 16.56 6.68 19.93
CA PRO A 287 17.16 6.19 21.17
C PRO A 287 16.29 5.08 21.79
N ASP A 288 16.92 4.10 22.41
CA ASP A 288 16.33 2.89 22.99
C ASP A 288 15.76 3.13 24.41
N VAL A 289 15.12 4.28 24.63
CA VAL A 289 14.69 4.72 25.98
C VAL A 289 13.79 3.71 26.67
N TRP A 290 12.71 3.27 26.02
CA TRP A 290 11.81 2.28 26.62
C TRP A 290 12.43 0.89 26.71
N ASN A 291 13.34 0.53 25.80
CA ASN A 291 14.07 -0.72 25.89
C ASN A 291 14.90 -0.80 27.19
N GLN A 292 15.51 0.32 27.60
CA GLN A 292 16.28 0.40 28.85
C GLN A 292 15.40 0.41 30.09
N LEU A 293 14.23 1.07 30.02
CA LEU A 293 13.28 1.15 31.14
C LEU A 293 12.48 -0.14 31.36
N LEU A 294 12.32 -0.96 30.32
CA LEU A 294 11.54 -2.20 30.31
C LEU A 294 12.39 -3.37 29.80
N PRO A 295 13.47 -3.74 30.51
CA PRO A 295 14.40 -4.79 30.06
C PRO A 295 13.74 -6.18 29.96
N GLU A 296 12.57 -6.38 30.57
CA GLU A 296 11.78 -7.60 30.48
C GLU A 296 11.00 -7.75 29.15
N VAL A 297 10.88 -6.68 28.36
CA VAL A 297 10.21 -6.76 27.06
C VAL A 297 11.14 -7.45 26.06
N GLU A 298 10.72 -8.62 25.59
CA GLU A 298 11.39 -9.31 24.49
C GLU A 298 11.07 -8.62 23.15
N PHE A 299 12.15 -8.16 22.50
CA PHE A 299 12.09 -7.45 21.24
C PHE A 299 12.35 -8.36 20.05
N THR A 300 11.61 -8.14 18.97
CA THR A 300 11.80 -8.88 17.72
C THR A 300 13.14 -8.49 17.08
N LYS A 301 14.00 -9.46 16.81
CA LYS A 301 15.27 -9.22 16.09
C LYS A 301 15.00 -9.08 14.60
N LEU A 302 15.64 -8.08 13.97
CA LEU A 302 15.48 -7.78 12.55
C LEU A 302 15.83 -8.97 11.63
N GLU A 303 16.96 -9.63 11.88
CA GLU A 303 17.39 -10.78 11.07
C GLU A 303 16.43 -11.96 11.18
N ASP A 304 16.02 -12.30 12.41
CA ASP A 304 15.05 -13.38 12.65
C ASP A 304 13.72 -13.09 11.95
N PHE A 305 13.22 -11.85 12.04
CA PHE A 305 12.01 -11.40 11.36
C PHE A 305 12.14 -11.54 9.84
N LEU A 306 13.21 -11.01 9.24
CA LEU A 306 13.41 -11.05 7.80
C LEU A 306 13.61 -12.47 7.29
N GLN A 307 14.38 -13.30 8.01
CA GLN A 307 14.57 -14.70 7.67
C GLN A 307 13.23 -15.43 7.70
N ALA A 308 12.47 -15.37 8.80
CA ALA A 308 11.16 -16.03 8.89
C ALA A 308 10.17 -15.53 7.83
N THR A 309 10.23 -14.25 7.47
CA THR A 309 9.36 -13.65 6.46
C THR A 309 9.67 -14.16 5.06
N TRP A 310 10.96 -14.23 4.71
CA TRP A 310 11.43 -14.43 3.35
C TRP A 310 12.08 -15.81 3.08
N ASP A 311 12.15 -16.69 4.08
CA ASP A 311 12.69 -18.04 3.92
C ASP A 311 11.91 -18.83 2.86
N LYS A 312 12.65 -19.58 2.04
CA LYS A 312 12.13 -20.42 0.96
C LYS A 312 11.30 -21.60 1.47
N ALA A 313 11.45 -21.99 2.75
CA ALA A 313 10.68 -23.09 3.34
C ALA A 313 9.16 -22.82 3.29
N ASP A 314 8.76 -21.56 3.46
CA ASP A 314 7.36 -21.14 3.44
C ASP A 314 6.81 -20.91 2.02
N HIS A 315 7.70 -20.84 1.02
CA HIS A 315 7.35 -20.91 -0.40
C HIS A 315 7.21 -22.36 -0.91
N LYS A 316 7.81 -23.35 -0.22
CA LYS A 316 7.62 -24.78 -0.54
C LYS A 316 6.32 -25.36 0.03
N SER A 317 5.80 -24.82 1.13
CA SER A 317 4.54 -25.28 1.76
C SER A 317 3.27 -24.79 1.06
N ARG A 318 3.37 -23.86 0.09
CA ARG A 318 2.22 -23.35 -0.69
C ARG A 318 2.17 -23.80 -2.16
N VAL A 319 3.03 -24.73 -2.57
CA VAL A 319 2.88 -25.45 -3.86
C VAL A 319 2.16 -26.82 -3.68
N THR A 320 1.73 -27.15 -2.47
CA THR A 320 0.94 -28.37 -2.19
C THR A 320 -0.43 -28.07 -1.59
N GLY A 321 -1.02 -26.93 -1.92
CA GLY A 321 -2.48 -26.79 -1.86
C GLY A 321 -3.05 -27.73 -2.90
N SER A 322 -3.67 -28.82 -2.45
CA SER A 322 -4.32 -29.81 -3.29
C SER A 322 -5.19 -29.12 -4.34
N VAL A 323 -4.69 -29.09 -5.58
CA VAL A 323 -5.50 -28.87 -6.76
C VAL A 323 -6.49 -30.03 -6.76
N ARG A 324 -7.72 -29.79 -6.27
CA ARG A 324 -8.84 -30.60 -6.75
C ARG A 324 -8.87 -30.35 -8.24
N ARG A 325 -8.54 -31.41 -9.00
CA ARG A 325 -8.56 -31.45 -10.45
C ARG A 325 -9.75 -30.65 -10.96
N ILE A 326 -9.48 -29.46 -11.49
CA ILE A 326 -10.28 -28.95 -12.59
C ILE A 326 -10.01 -29.96 -13.71
N HIS A 327 -11.04 -30.63 -14.20
CA HIS A 327 -10.95 -31.42 -15.42
C HIS A 327 -10.61 -30.46 -16.56
N LEU A 328 -9.32 -30.24 -16.75
CA LEU A 328 -8.70 -29.47 -17.82
C LEU A 328 -8.64 -30.37 -19.06
N GLU A 329 -9.73 -30.44 -19.80
CA GLU A 329 -9.69 -30.99 -21.16
C GLU A 329 -9.43 -29.92 -22.24
N ASP A 330 -9.13 -28.67 -21.86
CA ASP A 330 -8.79 -27.61 -22.81
C ASP A 330 -7.58 -26.78 -22.37
N THR A 331 -6.44 -27.47 -22.18
CA THR A 331 -5.15 -26.92 -21.70
C THR A 331 -4.42 -26.02 -22.69
N ILE A 332 -4.88 -25.89 -23.93
CA ILE A 332 -4.07 -25.27 -25.00
C ILE A 332 -4.07 -23.72 -24.92
N LEU A 333 -5.15 -23.09 -24.43
CA LEU A 333 -5.22 -21.63 -24.30
C LEU A 333 -4.28 -21.11 -23.19
N LEU A 334 -4.11 -21.89 -22.12
CA LEU A 334 -3.29 -21.52 -20.96
C LEU A 334 -1.79 -21.62 -21.23
N ASP A 335 -1.34 -22.51 -22.12
CA ASP A 335 0.08 -22.64 -22.46
C ASP A 335 0.61 -21.45 -23.27
N ARG A 336 -0.23 -20.81 -24.10
CA ARG A 336 0.14 -19.52 -24.73
C ARG A 336 0.01 -18.35 -23.77
N ILE A 337 -0.99 -18.31 -22.88
CA ILE A 337 -1.08 -17.29 -21.81
C ILE A 337 0.13 -17.38 -20.88
N ARG A 338 0.67 -18.59 -20.63
CA ARG A 338 1.93 -18.78 -19.88
C ARG A 338 3.16 -18.39 -20.70
N PHE A 339 3.22 -18.68 -22.00
CA PHE A 339 4.35 -18.25 -22.84
C PHE A 339 4.40 -16.72 -23.07
N ASP A 340 3.23 -16.05 -23.14
CA ASP A 340 3.10 -14.59 -23.15
C ASP A 340 3.01 -13.98 -21.73
N SER A 341 3.11 -14.77 -20.67
CA SER A 341 3.17 -14.23 -19.31
C SER A 341 4.48 -13.50 -19.03
N HIS A 342 5.52 -13.70 -19.85
CA HIS A 342 6.69 -12.82 -19.90
C HIS A 342 6.34 -11.41 -20.42
N LEU A 343 5.23 -11.26 -21.17
CA LEU A 343 4.70 -9.97 -21.61
C LEU A 343 3.69 -9.34 -20.64
N HIS A 344 3.06 -10.13 -19.75
CA HIS A 344 2.33 -9.58 -18.60
C HIS A 344 3.25 -8.75 -17.67
N TRP A 345 4.56 -9.02 -17.70
CA TRP A 345 5.58 -8.24 -16.98
C TRP A 345 6.02 -6.97 -17.72
N SER A 346 5.77 -6.84 -19.03
CA SER A 346 6.05 -5.60 -19.79
C SER A 346 5.00 -4.50 -19.61
N ILE A 347 4.00 -4.72 -18.76
CA ILE A 347 3.09 -3.65 -18.28
C ILE A 347 3.87 -2.63 -17.41
N TRP A 348 5.13 -2.89 -17.05
CA TRP A 348 5.97 -2.01 -16.24
C TRP A 348 7.48 -2.01 -16.61
N ASN A 349 7.85 -1.89 -17.89
CA ASN A 349 9.25 -1.58 -18.24
C ASN A 349 9.39 -0.18 -18.89
N PRO A 350 9.78 0.86 -18.13
CA PRO A 350 10.04 2.21 -18.66
C PRO A 350 11.43 2.35 -19.32
N HIS A 351 12.16 1.27 -19.60
CA HIS A 351 13.51 1.30 -20.18
C HIS A 351 13.64 0.56 -21.52
N LEU A 352 12.70 0.77 -22.44
CA LEU A 352 13.06 0.78 -23.86
C LEU A 352 13.41 2.22 -24.26
N PRO A 353 14.36 2.43 -25.19
CA PRO A 353 14.86 3.75 -25.53
C PRO A 353 13.71 4.74 -25.78
N VAL A 354 13.76 5.85 -25.05
CA VAL A 354 12.84 6.98 -25.15
C VAL A 354 12.86 7.48 -26.59
N GLY A 355 11.79 7.18 -27.33
CA GLY A 355 11.62 7.65 -28.70
C GLY A 355 10.38 7.16 -29.44
N LEU A 356 9.47 6.39 -28.83
CA LEU A 356 8.46 5.63 -29.59
C LEU A 356 7.02 5.64 -29.05
N TYR A 357 6.66 6.51 -28.11
CA TYR A 357 5.26 6.60 -27.66
C TYR A 357 4.87 8.04 -27.33
N GLU A 358 3.97 8.62 -28.13
CA GLU A 358 3.16 9.75 -27.68
C GLU A 358 1.98 9.21 -26.86
N PRO A 359 1.74 9.69 -25.63
CA PRO A 359 0.57 9.33 -24.86
C PRO A 359 -0.68 10.02 -25.45
N ILE A 360 -1.64 9.25 -25.93
CA ILE A 360 -2.94 9.78 -26.38
C ILE A 360 -3.82 10.02 -25.14
N GLN A 361 -4.33 11.24 -25.00
CA GLN A 361 -5.19 11.73 -23.91
C GLN A 361 -6.60 11.07 -23.93
N PRO A 362 -7.39 11.17 -22.84
CA PRO A 362 -8.68 10.49 -22.70
C PRO A 362 -9.71 10.94 -23.75
N PHE A 363 -10.31 9.98 -24.47
CA PHE A 363 -11.27 10.25 -25.52
C PHE A 363 -12.64 10.70 -24.97
N THR A 364 -13.08 11.92 -25.35
CA THR A 364 -14.47 12.38 -25.19
C THR A 364 -15.30 12.33 -26.47
N ARG A 365 -14.70 11.90 -27.60
CA ARG A 365 -15.35 11.47 -28.85
C ARG A 365 -14.37 10.56 -29.62
N PRO A 366 -14.80 9.47 -30.26
CA PRO A 366 -13.91 8.72 -31.14
C PRO A 366 -13.63 9.59 -32.38
N ARG A 367 -12.36 9.98 -32.58
CA ARG A 367 -11.87 10.57 -33.83
C ARG A 367 -11.02 9.52 -34.55
N SER A 368 -11.65 8.78 -35.45
CA SER A 368 -11.28 8.44 -36.84
C SER A 368 -9.84 8.52 -37.40
N ASN A 369 -8.76 8.47 -36.63
CA ASN A 369 -7.40 8.55 -37.22
C ASN A 369 -6.36 7.66 -36.53
N LEU A 370 -6.52 6.34 -36.67
CA LEU A 370 -5.39 5.38 -36.66
C LEU A 370 -4.67 5.33 -38.03
N SER A 371 -5.22 5.97 -39.07
CA SER A 371 -4.68 5.93 -40.44
C SER A 371 -3.65 7.02 -40.77
N SER A 372 -3.54 8.08 -39.95
CA SER A 372 -2.66 9.23 -40.25
C SER A 372 -1.29 9.17 -39.59
N SER A 373 -1.09 8.40 -38.51
CA SER A 373 0.21 8.19 -37.87
C SER A 373 1.08 7.15 -38.59
N ALA A 374 0.51 6.34 -39.50
CA ALA A 374 1.18 5.24 -40.17
C ALA A 374 1.90 5.60 -41.49
N ARG A 375 1.99 6.89 -41.88
CA ARG A 375 2.61 7.31 -43.16
C ARG A 375 4.09 7.72 -43.08
N ASN A 376 4.79 7.48 -41.97
CA ASN A 376 6.25 7.58 -41.95
C ASN A 376 6.85 6.18 -42.15
N THR A 377 7.17 5.89 -43.41
CA THR A 377 7.64 4.60 -43.95
C THR A 377 9.02 4.14 -43.47
N GLU A 378 9.63 4.82 -42.50
CA GLU A 378 10.89 4.39 -41.87
C GLU A 378 10.70 3.73 -40.49
N PHE A 379 9.53 3.89 -39.85
CA PHE A 379 9.25 3.37 -38.51
C PHE A 379 8.81 1.90 -38.45
N LEU A 380 8.49 1.27 -39.60
CA LEU A 380 7.80 -0.02 -39.68
C LEU A 380 8.71 -1.26 -39.77
N LYS A 381 9.94 -1.24 -39.20
CA LYS A 381 10.77 -2.45 -39.10
C LYS A 381 10.60 -3.23 -37.78
N LYS A 382 9.81 -2.73 -36.84
CA LYS A 382 9.36 -3.48 -35.65
C LYS A 382 7.87 -3.25 -35.44
N THR A 383 7.08 -4.32 -35.50
CA THR A 383 5.64 -4.30 -35.27
C THR A 383 5.36 -3.75 -33.85
N PRO A 384 4.69 -2.60 -33.70
CA PRO A 384 4.41 -2.04 -32.38
C PRO A 384 3.46 -2.98 -31.62
N ASN A 385 3.78 -3.24 -30.35
CA ASN A 385 2.86 -3.91 -29.44
C ASN A 385 1.91 -2.85 -28.86
N ILE A 386 0.61 -3.01 -29.11
CA ILE A 386 -0.43 -2.06 -28.74
C ILE A 386 -1.03 -2.49 -27.39
N ASN A 387 -0.91 -1.64 -26.37
CA ASN A 387 -1.53 -1.84 -25.07
C ASN A 387 -2.76 -0.93 -24.93
N GLU A 388 -3.94 -1.44 -25.28
CA GLU A 388 -5.19 -0.69 -25.17
C GLU A 388 -5.86 -0.91 -23.81
N TYR A 389 -6.26 0.20 -23.20
CA TYR A 389 -6.99 0.22 -21.94
C TYR A 389 -8.48 0.32 -22.23
N SER A 390 -9.22 -0.77 -22.05
CA SER A 390 -10.67 -0.75 -22.25
C SER A 390 -11.41 -0.28 -21.02
N TRP A 391 -12.36 0.63 -21.25
CA TRP A 391 -13.06 1.30 -20.16
C TRP A 391 -14.36 0.58 -19.79
N ALA A 392 -14.51 0.21 -18.51
CA ALA A 392 -15.62 -0.64 -18.06
C ALA A 392 -17.02 -0.01 -18.25
N SER A 393 -17.13 1.33 -18.19
CA SER A 393 -18.42 2.02 -18.35
C SER A 393 -18.90 2.15 -19.80
N ASN A 394 -18.05 1.80 -20.79
CA ASN A 394 -18.37 1.92 -22.22
C ASN A 394 -18.69 0.58 -22.89
N HIS A 395 -18.92 -0.48 -22.10
CA HIS A 395 -19.16 -1.86 -22.60
C HIS A 395 -17.99 -2.48 -23.40
N GLU A 396 -16.79 -1.88 -23.37
CA GLU A 396 -15.59 -2.41 -24.05
C GLU A 396 -15.05 -3.71 -23.41
N GLN A 397 -15.43 -3.97 -22.16
CA GLN A 397 -15.15 -5.23 -21.44
C GLN A 397 -16.21 -6.32 -21.69
N SER A 398 -16.92 -6.27 -22.81
CA SER A 398 -17.92 -7.25 -23.25
C SER A 398 -17.35 -8.18 -24.33
N PRO A 399 -18.04 -9.28 -24.68
CA PRO A 399 -17.67 -10.10 -25.83
C PRO A 399 -17.60 -9.30 -27.15
N ALA A 400 -18.58 -8.44 -27.42
CA ALA A 400 -18.55 -7.57 -28.61
C ALA A 400 -17.30 -6.68 -28.65
N GLY A 401 -16.92 -6.09 -27.50
CA GLY A 401 -15.68 -5.32 -27.40
C GLY A 401 -14.42 -6.15 -27.69
N ALA A 402 -14.35 -7.39 -27.19
CA ALA A 402 -13.24 -8.29 -27.49
C ALA A 402 -13.14 -8.60 -29.00
N ALA A 403 -14.26 -8.86 -29.67
CA ALA A 403 -14.30 -9.13 -31.10
C ALA A 403 -13.80 -7.93 -31.91
N PHE A 404 -14.19 -6.72 -31.49
CA PHE A 404 -13.75 -5.48 -32.10
C PHE A 404 -12.23 -5.31 -31.99
N TYR A 405 -11.66 -5.46 -30.79
CA TYR A 405 -10.21 -5.32 -30.57
C TYR A 405 -9.39 -6.40 -31.30
N ILE A 406 -9.83 -7.67 -31.27
CA ILE A 406 -9.20 -8.75 -32.04
C ILE A 406 -9.18 -8.39 -33.52
N SER A 407 -10.31 -7.89 -34.06
CA SER A 407 -10.42 -7.54 -35.46
C SER A 407 -9.50 -6.39 -35.87
N GLN A 408 -9.33 -5.39 -35.02
CA GLN A 408 -8.43 -4.26 -35.29
C GLN A 408 -6.96 -4.67 -35.24
N LEU A 409 -6.55 -5.40 -34.20
CA LEU A 409 -5.18 -5.87 -34.05
C LEU A 409 -4.75 -6.76 -35.22
N GLU A 410 -5.63 -7.67 -35.65
CA GLU A 410 -5.39 -8.54 -36.80
C GLU A 410 -5.33 -7.78 -38.13
N CYS A 411 -6.17 -6.75 -38.32
CA CYS A 411 -6.10 -5.90 -39.51
C CYS A 411 -4.80 -5.08 -39.57
N LEU A 412 -4.31 -4.63 -38.41
CA LEU A 412 -3.08 -3.86 -38.29
C LEU A 412 -1.82 -4.73 -38.27
N ASP A 413 -1.97 -6.05 -38.38
CA ASP A 413 -0.91 -7.05 -38.22
C ASP A 413 -0.08 -6.80 -36.95
N SER A 414 -0.75 -6.41 -35.88
CA SER A 414 -0.14 -5.97 -34.63
C SER A 414 -0.47 -6.91 -33.49
N GLN A 415 0.51 -7.10 -32.61
CA GLN A 415 0.27 -7.76 -31.32
C GLN A 415 -0.28 -6.72 -30.36
N GLY A 416 -1.28 -7.10 -29.58
CA GLY A 416 -1.81 -6.20 -28.56
C GLY A 416 -2.40 -6.92 -27.37
N LEU A 417 -2.40 -6.21 -26.23
CA LEU A 417 -2.96 -6.68 -24.98
C LEU A 417 -4.25 -5.90 -24.70
N HIS A 418 -5.30 -6.64 -24.31
CA HIS A 418 -6.56 -6.05 -23.88
C HIS A 418 -6.56 -5.95 -22.35
N ALA A 419 -6.22 -4.77 -21.81
CA ALA A 419 -6.08 -4.56 -20.37
C ALA A 419 -7.45 -4.49 -19.66
N ASN A 420 -7.55 -4.93 -18.40
CA ASN A 420 -8.76 -4.81 -17.57
C ASN A 420 -8.55 -3.98 -16.30
N TRP A 421 -9.55 -3.16 -15.93
CA TRP A 421 -9.53 -2.28 -14.74
C TRP A 421 -9.86 -3.02 -13.43
N VAL A 422 -9.23 -4.17 -13.21
CA VAL A 422 -9.46 -4.98 -12.01
C VAL A 422 -8.24 -4.89 -11.10
N SER A 423 -8.44 -4.88 -9.79
CA SER A 423 -7.36 -4.78 -8.80
C SER A 423 -7.44 -5.88 -7.75
N GLY A 424 -6.34 -6.12 -7.05
CA GLY A 424 -6.25 -7.10 -5.96
C GLY A 424 -6.49 -8.55 -6.39
N SER A 425 -7.15 -9.34 -5.55
CA SER A 425 -7.42 -10.77 -5.80
C SER A 425 -8.28 -11.02 -7.04
N LEU A 426 -9.04 -10.02 -7.48
CA LEU A 426 -9.85 -10.10 -8.70
C LEU A 426 -8.98 -10.04 -9.97
N LEU A 427 -7.83 -9.33 -9.95
CA LEU A 427 -6.93 -9.25 -11.11
C LEU A 427 -6.24 -10.60 -11.36
N GLN A 428 -5.73 -11.21 -10.27
CA GLN A 428 -5.04 -12.49 -10.32
C GLN A 428 -6.00 -13.67 -10.47
N GLY A 429 -7.18 -13.57 -9.84
CA GLY A 429 -8.15 -14.65 -9.80
C GLY A 429 -8.99 -14.80 -11.07
N LEU A 430 -9.16 -13.74 -11.86
CA LEU A 430 -10.14 -13.71 -12.95
C LEU A 430 -9.54 -13.56 -14.36
N ILE A 431 -8.21 -13.70 -14.54
CA ILE A 431 -7.49 -13.71 -15.84
C ILE A 431 -8.13 -12.76 -16.87
N ALA A 432 -7.97 -11.45 -16.67
CA ALA A 432 -8.57 -10.43 -17.54
C ALA A 432 -10.11 -10.49 -17.65
N ASN A 433 -10.83 -10.96 -16.62
CA ASN A 433 -12.29 -11.19 -16.63
C ASN A 433 -12.74 -12.27 -17.64
N LEU A 434 -11.89 -13.26 -17.95
CA LEU A 434 -12.26 -14.40 -18.81
C LEU A 434 -13.11 -15.42 -18.03
N PRO A 435 -12.73 -15.85 -16.82
CA PRO A 435 -13.64 -16.50 -15.89
C PRO A 435 -14.31 -15.51 -14.91
N ILE A 436 -15.50 -15.87 -14.44
CA ILE A 436 -16.13 -15.28 -13.24
C ILE A 436 -16.03 -16.26 -12.08
N LYS A 437 -15.96 -15.73 -10.86
CA LYS A 437 -15.95 -16.53 -9.63
C LYS A 437 -17.19 -16.24 -8.80
N LYS A 438 -17.93 -17.28 -8.43
CA LYS A 438 -19.01 -17.21 -7.44
C LYS A 438 -18.69 -18.21 -6.33
N ASN A 439 -18.53 -17.70 -5.10
CA ASN A 439 -17.98 -18.46 -3.98
C ASN A 439 -16.58 -19.00 -4.31
N GLU A 440 -16.41 -20.32 -4.44
CA GLU A 440 -15.16 -20.98 -4.82
C GLU A 440 -15.20 -21.60 -6.23
N GLU A 441 -16.32 -21.48 -6.93
CA GLU A 441 -16.49 -22.04 -8.27
C GLU A 441 -16.22 -21.00 -9.36
N TYR A 442 -15.53 -21.45 -10.41
CA TYR A 442 -15.26 -20.66 -11.60
C TYR A 442 -16.20 -21.05 -12.73
N SER A 443 -16.66 -20.07 -13.49
CA SER A 443 -17.45 -20.29 -14.71
C SER A 443 -16.90 -19.42 -15.84
N SER A 444 -16.98 -19.92 -17.07
CA SER A 444 -16.55 -19.19 -18.26
C SER A 444 -17.48 -18.00 -18.53
N THR A 445 -16.89 -16.87 -18.94
CA THR A 445 -17.67 -15.74 -19.49
C THR A 445 -17.89 -15.93 -20.99
N GLY A 446 -18.78 -15.12 -21.60
CA GLY A 446 -18.90 -15.06 -23.06
C GLY A 446 -17.55 -14.77 -23.75
N LYS A 447 -16.72 -13.93 -23.12
CA LYS A 447 -15.38 -13.58 -23.60
C LYS A 447 -14.43 -14.78 -23.60
N TRP A 448 -14.52 -15.68 -22.62
CA TRP A 448 -13.76 -16.93 -22.61
C TRP A 448 -14.04 -17.78 -23.86
N HIS A 449 -15.31 -17.95 -24.21
CA HIS A 449 -15.70 -18.75 -25.37
C HIS A 449 -15.23 -18.12 -26.68
N GLU A 450 -15.27 -16.80 -26.76
CA GLU A 450 -14.83 -16.04 -27.92
C GLU A 450 -13.32 -16.12 -28.17
N TYR A 451 -12.49 -15.87 -27.14
CA TYR A 451 -11.03 -16.05 -27.25
C TYR A 451 -10.66 -17.50 -27.55
N THR A 452 -11.42 -18.46 -27.00
CA THR A 452 -11.23 -19.88 -27.32
C THR A 452 -11.55 -20.17 -28.78
N TYR A 453 -12.65 -19.62 -29.31
CA TYR A 453 -13.05 -19.77 -30.71
C TYR A 453 -12.05 -19.12 -31.66
N TYR A 454 -11.65 -17.87 -31.39
CA TYR A 454 -10.58 -17.17 -32.13
C TYR A 454 -9.31 -18.03 -32.20
N TYR A 455 -8.84 -18.52 -31.04
CA TYR A 455 -7.60 -19.30 -30.95
C TYR A 455 -7.66 -20.67 -31.65
N LYS A 456 -8.77 -21.40 -31.48
CA LYS A 456 -8.91 -22.76 -32.01
C LYS A 456 -9.30 -22.77 -33.49
N GLU A 457 -10.25 -21.92 -33.87
CA GLU A 457 -10.95 -22.02 -35.15
C GLU A 457 -10.52 -20.97 -36.18
N MET A 458 -10.07 -19.79 -35.76
CA MET A 458 -9.74 -18.69 -36.69
C MET A 458 -8.26 -18.68 -37.05
N ARG A 459 -7.83 -19.72 -37.78
CA ARG A 459 -6.45 -19.90 -38.24
C ARG A 459 -6.35 -19.83 -39.76
N GLY A 460 -5.19 -19.43 -40.26
CA GLY A 460 -4.90 -19.41 -41.70
C GLY A 460 -4.90 -18.01 -42.29
N GLN A 461 -5.36 -17.87 -43.54
CA GLN A 461 -5.36 -16.59 -44.24
C GLN A 461 -6.47 -15.67 -43.72
N ARG A 462 -6.13 -14.41 -43.44
CA ARG A 462 -7.10 -13.39 -43.05
C ARG A 462 -7.78 -12.84 -44.30
N VAL A 463 -9.09 -12.63 -44.24
CA VAL A 463 -9.79 -11.90 -45.30
C VAL A 463 -9.73 -10.41 -45.00
N VAL A 464 -9.53 -9.60 -46.02
CA VAL A 464 -9.58 -8.14 -45.88
C VAL A 464 -11.02 -7.71 -45.60
N THR A 465 -11.23 -7.02 -44.48
CA THR A 465 -12.53 -6.44 -44.10
C THR A 465 -12.40 -4.92 -43.94
N THR A 466 -13.50 -4.20 -44.12
CA THR A 466 -13.59 -2.74 -43.87
C THR A 466 -14.43 -2.50 -42.62
N PRO A 467 -14.09 -1.54 -41.73
CA PRO A 467 -14.98 -1.16 -40.63
C PRO A 467 -16.34 -0.68 -41.15
N SER A 468 -17.36 -0.67 -40.28
CA SER A 468 -18.60 0.05 -40.54
C SER A 468 -18.34 1.54 -40.78
N ALA A 469 -19.28 2.22 -41.44
CA ALA A 469 -19.13 3.65 -41.77
C ALA A 469 -19.03 4.56 -40.53
N ASP A 470 -19.55 4.11 -39.38
CA ASP A 470 -19.47 4.80 -38.09
C ASP A 470 -18.27 4.33 -37.23
N GLU A 471 -17.48 3.38 -37.74
CA GLU A 471 -16.27 2.82 -37.11
C GLU A 471 -16.50 2.09 -35.77
N PHE A 472 -17.75 1.91 -35.34
CA PHE A 472 -18.10 1.20 -34.11
C PHE A 472 -18.22 -0.31 -34.28
N PHE A 473 -18.17 -0.81 -35.51
CA PHE A 473 -18.32 -2.23 -35.81
C PHE A 473 -17.25 -2.71 -36.77
N LYS A 474 -16.68 -3.88 -36.48
CA LYS A 474 -15.67 -4.52 -37.30
C LYS A 474 -15.87 -6.03 -37.30
N VAL A 475 -15.43 -6.63 -38.41
CA VAL A 475 -15.46 -8.09 -38.58
C VAL A 475 -14.05 -8.59 -38.82
N TYR A 476 -13.65 -9.64 -38.12
CA TYR A 476 -12.50 -10.46 -38.44
C TYR A 476 -13.00 -11.75 -39.08
N THR A 477 -12.43 -12.17 -40.21
CA THR A 477 -12.83 -13.40 -40.88
C THR A 477 -11.64 -14.19 -41.43
N THR A 478 -11.77 -15.51 -41.38
CA THR A 478 -10.81 -16.47 -41.95
C THR A 478 -11.58 -17.54 -42.75
N PRO A 479 -11.16 -17.89 -43.98
CA PRO A 479 -11.78 -18.95 -44.75
C PRO A 479 -11.37 -20.33 -44.22
N GLY A 480 -12.34 -21.24 -44.13
CA GLY A 480 -12.14 -22.67 -43.90
C GLY A 480 -12.60 -23.49 -45.11
N MET A 481 -12.48 -24.82 -45.05
CA MET A 481 -12.97 -25.71 -46.13
C MET A 481 -14.50 -25.61 -46.27
N GLY A 482 -14.98 -24.82 -47.25
CA GLY A 482 -16.40 -24.66 -47.56
C GLY A 482 -17.18 -23.73 -46.61
N THR A 483 -16.51 -23.05 -45.67
CA THR A 483 -17.16 -22.15 -44.69
C THR A 483 -16.34 -20.89 -44.45
N ILE A 484 -16.99 -19.76 -44.19
CA ILE A 484 -16.33 -18.54 -43.69
C ILE A 484 -16.58 -18.45 -42.18
N ARG A 485 -15.50 -18.34 -41.39
CA ARG A 485 -15.57 -18.12 -39.94
C ARG A 485 -15.44 -16.63 -39.67
N GLY A 486 -16.29 -16.07 -38.82
CA GLY A 486 -16.27 -14.64 -38.49
C GLY A 486 -16.45 -14.34 -37.00
N LEU A 487 -15.79 -13.28 -36.54
CA LEU A 487 -16.04 -12.58 -35.29
C LEU A 487 -16.57 -11.19 -35.60
N TYR A 488 -17.61 -10.77 -34.87
CA TYR A 488 -18.37 -9.55 -35.13
C TYR A 488 -18.42 -8.76 -33.83
N GLY A 489 -17.89 -7.54 -33.83
CA GLY A 489 -17.73 -6.72 -32.64
C GLY A 489 -17.92 -5.26 -32.92
#